data_AF-A0A1A3SW20-F1
#
_entry.id   AF-A0A1A3SW20-F1
#
_cell.length_a   1.000
_cell.length_b   1.000
_cell.length_c   1.000
_cell.angle_alpha   90.00
_cell.angle_beta   90.00
_cell.angle_gamma   90.00
#
_symmetry.space_group_name_H-M   'P 1'
#
loop_
_entity.id
_entity.type
_entity.pdbx_description
1 polymer ?
#
loop_
_entity_poly.entity_id
_entity_poly.type
_entity_poly.pdbx_seq_one_letter_code
_entity_poly.pdbx_strand_id
1 'polypeptide(L)'
;MTDDIVDVAVVGLDRARTRLREAGIVGIADVGGCDLSASSFDEATHAWTLSSGRARIIVTDQIRSGREQLAPYLGVATHGVPNYFMVTGTGDLADAQIDYIAECLEVMQRTGSTRIEVLFSTQRMFVRRGAAEADRADAAYWRRMAELAPSSFDLSAHIGVVDDIYDGAATLHAGGAALQARVRLSGHVDPIDGRYHWQGTVFAELPEAVQSPAGTLTVEDRSAECRITERTQQGWISVAGVGTPPYELDGVEAVVPLR
;
A
#
# COMPACT_ATOMS: atom_id res chain seq x y z
N MET A 1 4.81 26.96 -16.83
CA MET A 1 5.77 25.85 -16.96
C MET A 1 4.98 24.58 -16.76
N THR A 2 4.94 23.71 -17.75
CA THR A 2 4.23 22.43 -17.63
C THR A 2 4.82 21.67 -16.43
N ASP A 3 3.93 21.28 -15.52
CA ASP A 3 4.22 20.47 -14.34
C ASP A 3 4.44 19.01 -14.81
N ASP A 4 5.44 18.81 -15.67
CA ASP A 4 5.69 17.52 -16.30
C ASP A 4 6.22 16.54 -15.25
N ILE A 5 5.32 15.68 -14.79
CA ILE A 5 5.62 14.57 -13.89
C ILE A 5 6.28 13.45 -14.70
N VAL A 6 7.45 13.02 -14.27
CA VAL A 6 8.12 11.83 -14.80
C VAL A 6 7.49 10.57 -14.20
N ASP A 7 7.32 9.50 -14.99
CA ASP A 7 6.81 8.23 -14.46
C ASP A 7 7.82 7.56 -13.53
N VAL A 8 9.05 7.35 -14.01
CA VAL A 8 10.13 6.75 -13.21
C VAL A 8 11.37 7.63 -13.25
N ALA A 9 11.75 8.20 -12.11
CA ALA A 9 13.01 8.91 -11.95
C ALA A 9 14.09 7.96 -11.42
N VAL A 10 15.11 7.71 -12.22
CA VAL A 10 16.33 7.02 -11.77
C VAL A 10 17.33 8.08 -11.32
N VAL A 11 17.74 8.02 -10.05
CA VAL A 11 18.60 9.05 -9.43
C VAL A 11 19.95 8.45 -9.05
N GLY A 12 21.00 8.86 -9.75
CA GLY A 12 22.39 8.46 -9.46
C GLY A 12 22.73 7.00 -9.76
N LEU A 13 21.86 6.28 -10.49
CA LEU A 13 21.96 4.83 -10.66
C LEU A 13 21.82 4.39 -12.13
N ASP A 14 22.77 4.79 -12.99
CA ASP A 14 22.75 4.54 -14.45
C ASP A 14 22.44 3.08 -14.84
N ARG A 15 22.96 2.13 -14.05
CA ARG A 15 22.73 0.69 -14.26
C ARG A 15 21.25 0.33 -14.18
N ALA A 16 20.50 0.93 -13.25
CA ALA A 16 19.07 0.68 -13.11
C ALA A 16 18.29 1.17 -14.32
N ARG A 17 18.66 2.32 -14.89
CA ARG A 17 18.01 2.86 -16.09
C ARG A 17 18.07 1.89 -17.27
N THR A 18 19.23 1.31 -17.54
CA THR A 18 19.41 0.37 -18.65
C THR A 18 18.57 -0.87 -18.43
N ARG A 19 18.65 -1.47 -17.24
CA ARG A 19 17.99 -2.74 -16.93
C ARG A 19 16.46 -2.64 -16.87
N LEU A 20 15.93 -1.55 -16.29
CA LEU A 20 14.49 -1.28 -16.29
C LEU A 20 13.94 -1.14 -17.72
N ARG A 21 14.70 -0.54 -18.65
CA ARG A 21 14.31 -0.46 -20.07
C ARG A 21 14.31 -1.83 -20.74
N GLU A 22 15.29 -2.67 -20.45
CA GLU A 22 15.36 -4.04 -20.96
C GLU A 22 14.18 -4.88 -20.45
N ALA A 23 13.71 -4.61 -19.23
CA ALA A 23 12.48 -5.16 -18.66
C ALA A 23 11.18 -4.52 -19.22
N GLY A 24 11.27 -3.61 -20.18
CA GLY A 24 10.11 -3.01 -20.83
C GLY A 24 9.47 -1.83 -20.09
N ILE A 25 10.09 -1.33 -19.01
CA ILE A 25 9.60 -0.16 -18.29
C ILE A 25 9.82 1.11 -19.13
N VAL A 26 8.75 1.87 -19.33
CA VAL A 26 8.72 3.12 -20.11
C VAL A 26 8.66 4.35 -19.20
N GLY A 27 8.79 5.56 -19.78
CA GLY A 27 8.66 6.81 -19.01
C GLY A 27 9.82 7.10 -18.04
N ILE A 28 10.97 6.44 -18.24
CA ILE A 28 12.14 6.60 -17.37
C ILE A 28 12.93 7.86 -17.72
N ALA A 29 13.03 8.79 -16.77
CA ALA A 29 13.98 9.89 -16.83
C ALA A 29 15.21 9.62 -15.95
N ASP A 30 16.33 10.10 -16.43
CA ASP A 30 17.59 10.12 -15.69
C ASP A 30 17.70 11.46 -15.00
N VAL A 31 17.57 11.43 -13.68
CA VAL A 31 17.71 12.61 -12.85
C VAL A 31 19.10 12.51 -12.26
N GLY A 32 20.03 13.32 -12.76
CA GLY A 32 21.41 13.33 -12.26
C GLY A 32 21.46 13.43 -10.73
N GLY A 33 22.56 12.95 -10.14
CA GLY A 33 22.71 12.83 -8.68
C GLY A 33 22.27 14.09 -7.93
N CYS A 34 21.05 14.06 -7.40
CA CYS A 34 20.46 15.13 -6.62
C CYS A 34 20.15 14.60 -5.23
N ASP A 35 20.32 15.43 -4.22
CA ASP A 35 19.98 15.05 -2.85
C ASP A 35 18.47 14.92 -2.71
N LEU A 36 18.02 13.72 -2.35
CA LEU A 36 16.63 13.39 -2.14
C LEU A 36 16.21 13.57 -0.69
N SER A 37 17.08 13.98 0.23
CA SER A 37 16.76 14.10 1.67
C SER A 37 15.55 15.00 1.95
N ALA A 38 15.38 16.08 1.18
CA ALA A 38 14.29 17.04 1.31
C ALA A 38 13.06 16.69 0.44
N SER A 39 13.09 15.62 -0.34
CA SER A 39 11.94 15.24 -1.17
C SER A 39 10.78 14.73 -0.32
N SER A 40 9.56 15.01 -0.77
CA SER A 40 8.32 14.64 -0.10
C SER A 40 7.36 13.95 -1.05
N PHE A 41 6.63 12.97 -0.54
CA PHE A 41 5.56 12.30 -1.27
C PHE A 41 4.23 13.01 -1.05
N ASP A 42 3.51 13.27 -2.12
CA ASP A 42 2.15 13.79 -2.09
C ASP A 42 1.17 12.63 -2.26
N GLU A 43 0.45 12.30 -1.19
CA GLU A 43 -0.55 11.23 -1.17
C GLU A 43 -1.73 11.52 -2.12
N ALA A 44 -2.06 12.78 -2.40
CA ALA A 44 -3.19 13.10 -3.29
C ALA A 44 -2.87 12.82 -4.77
N THR A 45 -1.59 12.93 -5.14
CA THR A 45 -1.14 12.78 -6.54
C THR A 45 -0.29 11.55 -6.77
N HIS A 46 0.01 10.80 -5.71
CA HIS A 46 0.96 9.68 -5.67
C HIS A 46 2.29 10.00 -6.35
N ALA A 47 2.82 11.20 -6.10
CA ALA A 47 4.04 11.68 -6.72
C ALA A 47 4.99 12.32 -5.71
N TRP A 48 6.28 12.10 -5.93
CA TRP A 48 7.36 12.77 -5.23
C TRP A 48 7.63 14.15 -5.80
N THR A 49 7.83 15.12 -4.91
CA THR A 49 8.39 16.43 -5.23
C THR A 49 9.89 16.41 -4.98
N LEU A 50 10.66 16.68 -6.02
CA LEU A 50 12.11 16.76 -6.04
C LEU A 50 12.55 18.20 -6.26
N SER A 51 13.82 18.52 -5.98
CA SER A 51 14.41 19.81 -6.33
C SER A 51 14.48 20.03 -7.85
N SER A 52 14.50 18.95 -8.63
CA SER A 52 14.60 18.93 -10.09
C SER A 52 13.25 18.82 -10.81
N GLY A 53 12.13 18.60 -10.09
CA GLY A 53 10.81 18.39 -10.69
C GLY A 53 9.96 17.41 -9.90
N ARG A 54 9.04 16.70 -10.56
CA ARG A 54 8.16 15.70 -9.94
C ARG A 54 8.33 14.33 -10.59
N ALA A 55 8.18 13.27 -9.79
CA ALA A 55 8.26 11.89 -10.27
C ALA A 55 7.23 11.01 -9.57
N ARG A 56 6.57 10.09 -10.29
CA ARG A 56 5.67 9.11 -9.65
C ARG A 56 6.44 8.09 -8.84
N ILE A 57 7.47 7.50 -9.45
CA ILE A 57 8.37 6.51 -8.85
C ILE A 57 9.80 7.08 -8.78
N ILE A 58 10.49 6.78 -7.68
CA ILE A 58 11.94 7.00 -7.53
C ILE A 58 12.65 5.65 -7.47
N VAL A 59 13.75 5.50 -8.21
CA VAL A 59 14.69 4.38 -8.10
C VAL A 59 16.10 4.94 -7.87
N THR A 60 16.73 4.60 -6.76
CA THR A 60 18.01 5.22 -6.34
C THR A 60 18.80 4.33 -5.39
N ASP A 61 20.05 4.66 -5.13
CA ASP A 61 20.88 4.08 -4.07
C ASP A 61 20.80 4.86 -2.75
N GLN A 62 20.15 6.03 -2.73
CA GLN A 62 19.97 6.86 -1.54
C GLN A 62 18.98 6.22 -0.57
N ILE A 63 19.48 5.77 0.58
CA ILE A 63 18.68 5.07 1.58
C ILE A 63 17.75 6.03 2.31
N ARG A 64 16.47 5.65 2.37
CA ARG A 64 15.45 6.34 3.15
C ARG A 64 14.83 5.38 4.15
N SER A 65 14.93 5.74 5.43
CA SER A 65 14.29 5.01 6.52
C SER A 65 12.83 5.41 6.67
N GLY A 66 11.99 4.44 7.04
CA GLY A 66 10.61 4.67 7.40
C GLY A 66 10.33 4.28 8.84
N ARG A 67 9.15 3.71 9.09
CA ARG A 67 8.70 3.38 10.45
C ARG A 67 9.66 2.41 11.15
N GLU A 68 9.98 2.68 12.42
CA GLU A 68 10.88 1.85 13.26
C GLU A 68 12.31 1.67 12.72
N GLN A 69 12.72 2.41 11.69
CA GLN A 69 14.08 2.34 11.09
C GLN A 69 14.51 0.91 10.74
N LEU A 70 13.54 0.07 10.35
CA LEU A 70 13.80 -1.28 9.90
C LEU A 70 14.66 -1.28 8.63
N ALA A 71 15.51 -2.30 8.47
CA ALA A 71 16.25 -2.48 7.23
C ALA A 71 15.28 -2.61 6.04
N PRO A 72 15.62 -2.09 4.84
CA PRO A 72 14.74 -2.18 3.69
C PRO A 72 14.40 -3.63 3.36
N TYR A 73 13.12 -3.87 3.06
CA TYR A 73 12.63 -5.17 2.60
C TYR A 73 13.35 -5.54 1.29
N LEU A 74 14.04 -6.69 1.29
CA LEU A 74 14.91 -7.15 0.20
C LEU A 74 15.97 -6.13 -0.27
N GLY A 75 16.25 -5.12 0.56
CA GLY A 75 17.10 -4.00 0.17
C GLY A 75 16.45 -3.02 -0.84
N VAL A 76 15.15 -3.15 -1.12
CA VAL A 76 14.46 -2.36 -2.16
C VAL A 76 13.39 -1.40 -1.69
N ALA A 77 12.72 -1.65 -0.57
CA ALA A 77 11.57 -0.83 -0.17
C ALA A 77 11.47 -0.71 1.35
N THR A 78 10.86 0.37 1.84
CA THR A 78 10.60 0.57 3.26
C THR A 78 9.19 1.09 3.48
N HIS A 79 8.51 0.53 4.49
CA HIS A 79 7.18 0.96 4.89
C HIS A 79 7.22 2.40 5.45
N GLY A 80 6.26 3.22 5.04
CA GLY A 80 6.20 4.66 5.23
C GLY A 80 6.88 5.45 4.12
N VAL A 81 7.36 4.80 3.05
CA VAL A 81 8.07 5.43 1.94
C VAL A 81 7.52 4.90 0.60
N PRO A 82 6.26 5.24 0.25
CA PRO A 82 5.63 4.75 -0.97
C PRO A 82 6.37 5.23 -2.23
N ASN A 83 6.28 4.44 -3.30
CA ASN A 83 6.85 4.74 -4.61
C ASN A 83 8.37 5.03 -4.64
N TYR A 84 9.09 4.70 -3.57
CA TYR A 84 10.51 4.94 -3.43
C TYR A 84 11.24 3.61 -3.33
N PHE A 85 11.92 3.23 -4.40
CA PHE A 85 12.73 2.03 -4.47
C PHE A 85 14.21 2.35 -4.28
N MET A 86 14.84 1.55 -3.44
CA MET A 86 16.26 1.57 -3.13
C MET A 86 16.98 0.43 -3.84
N VAL A 87 18.27 0.59 -4.09
CA VAL A 87 19.17 -0.50 -4.49
C VAL A 87 20.35 -0.47 -3.54
N THR A 88 20.26 -1.27 -2.46
CA THR A 88 21.28 -1.30 -1.40
C THR A 88 22.47 -2.19 -1.73
N GLY A 89 22.31 -3.12 -2.67
CA GLY A 89 23.29 -4.12 -3.05
C GLY A 89 24.34 -3.59 -4.04
N THR A 90 25.32 -4.44 -4.36
CA THR A 90 26.33 -4.18 -5.39
C THR A 90 26.46 -5.39 -6.31
N GLY A 91 27.01 -5.21 -7.51
CA GLY A 91 27.23 -6.31 -8.47
C GLY A 91 25.94 -7.06 -8.81
N ASP A 92 25.98 -8.39 -8.72
CA ASP A 92 24.85 -9.27 -9.04
C ASP A 92 23.66 -9.09 -8.10
N LEU A 93 23.90 -8.69 -6.84
CA LEU A 93 22.82 -8.40 -5.90
C LEU A 93 22.05 -7.14 -6.31
N ALA A 94 22.76 -6.10 -6.79
CA ALA A 94 22.11 -4.90 -7.31
C ALA A 94 21.26 -5.23 -8.54
N ASP A 95 21.75 -6.09 -9.41
CA ASP A 95 20.99 -6.57 -10.58
C ASP A 95 19.70 -7.29 -10.17
N ALA A 96 19.79 -8.22 -9.22
CA ALA A 96 18.61 -8.94 -8.73
C ALA A 96 17.59 -8.01 -8.06
N GLN A 97 18.06 -7.00 -7.34
CA GLN A 97 17.21 -5.95 -6.77
C GLN A 97 16.51 -5.12 -7.85
N ILE A 98 17.23 -4.71 -8.89
CA ILE A 98 16.66 -3.95 -10.00
C ILE A 98 15.64 -4.79 -10.77
N ASP A 99 15.93 -6.07 -11.01
CA ASP A 99 14.99 -7.01 -11.65
C ASP A 99 13.72 -7.16 -10.80
N TYR A 100 13.87 -7.29 -9.48
CA TYR A 100 12.73 -7.34 -8.57
C TYR A 100 11.91 -6.04 -8.56
N ILE A 101 12.56 -4.87 -8.65
CA ILE A 101 11.88 -3.58 -8.79
C ILE A 101 11.09 -3.55 -10.10
N ALA A 102 11.68 -4.02 -11.21
CA ALA A 102 10.98 -4.09 -12.49
C ALA A 102 9.69 -4.92 -12.40
N GLU A 103 9.74 -6.08 -11.76
CA GLU A 103 8.56 -6.93 -11.51
C GLU A 103 7.49 -6.20 -10.67
N CYS A 104 7.90 -5.45 -9.64
CA CYS A 104 6.97 -4.64 -8.85
C CYS A 104 6.29 -3.56 -9.71
N LEU A 105 7.04 -2.90 -10.60
CA LEU A 105 6.51 -1.89 -11.51
C LEU A 105 5.61 -2.49 -12.58
N GLU A 106 5.90 -3.70 -13.06
CA GLU A 106 5.02 -4.43 -13.98
C GLU A 106 3.68 -4.78 -13.31
N VAL A 107 3.70 -5.27 -12.06
CA VAL A 107 2.49 -5.53 -11.28
C VAL A 107 1.67 -4.25 -11.09
N MET A 108 2.34 -3.14 -10.77
CA MET A 108 1.72 -1.83 -10.62
C MET A 108 1.05 -1.36 -11.92
N GLN A 109 1.73 -1.46 -13.07
CA GLN A 109 1.19 -1.12 -14.39
C GLN A 109 -0.01 -2.02 -14.73
N ARG A 110 0.11 -3.33 -14.53
CA ARG A 110 -0.94 -4.32 -14.83
C ARG A 110 -2.21 -4.08 -14.01
N THR A 111 -2.07 -3.58 -12.78
CA THR A 111 -3.20 -3.27 -11.90
C THR A 111 -3.73 -1.84 -12.06
N GLY A 112 -3.07 -1.00 -12.87
CA GLY A 112 -3.42 0.43 -12.99
C GLY A 112 -3.14 1.23 -11.71
N SER A 113 -2.30 0.71 -10.82
CA SER A 113 -1.97 1.34 -9.54
C SER A 113 -0.99 2.49 -9.76
N THR A 114 -1.11 3.52 -8.92
CA THR A 114 -0.25 4.71 -8.92
C THR A 114 0.51 4.88 -7.62
N ARG A 115 0.14 4.11 -6.58
CA ARG A 115 0.81 3.99 -5.28
C ARG A 115 1.23 2.55 -5.06
N ILE A 116 2.47 2.34 -4.62
CA ILE A 116 3.01 1.04 -4.22
C ILE A 116 3.83 1.22 -2.94
N GLU A 117 3.54 0.43 -1.91
CA GLU A 117 4.23 0.50 -0.63
C GLU A 117 4.37 -0.88 0.00
N VAL A 118 5.55 -1.23 0.52
CA VAL A 118 5.72 -2.51 1.22
C VAL A 118 4.88 -2.53 2.50
N LEU A 119 4.20 -3.65 2.76
CA LEU A 119 3.45 -3.84 3.99
C LEU A 119 4.39 -3.87 5.20
N PHE A 120 4.02 -3.14 6.26
CA PHE A 120 4.81 -3.12 7.50
C PHE A 120 5.05 -4.51 8.09
N SER A 121 4.02 -5.38 8.07
CA SER A 121 4.10 -6.75 8.56
C SER A 121 5.13 -7.57 7.76
N THR A 122 5.13 -7.45 6.43
CA THR A 122 6.08 -8.10 5.52
C THR A 122 7.51 -7.66 5.81
N GLN A 123 7.77 -6.34 5.85
CA GLN A 123 9.11 -5.81 6.16
C GLN A 123 9.59 -6.28 7.54
N ARG A 124 8.74 -6.18 8.56
CA ARG A 124 9.08 -6.61 9.92
C ARG A 124 9.39 -8.10 10.00
N MET A 125 8.64 -8.94 9.29
CA MET A 125 8.88 -10.38 9.25
C MET A 125 10.16 -10.73 8.51
N PHE A 126 10.46 -10.02 7.42
CA PHE A 126 11.72 -10.15 6.69
C PHE A 126 12.93 -9.84 7.58
N VAL A 127 12.92 -8.69 8.26
CA VAL A 127 14.00 -8.31 9.19
C VAL A 127 14.18 -9.35 10.30
N ARG A 128 13.08 -9.87 10.85
CA ARG A 128 13.13 -10.87 11.93
C ARG A 128 13.64 -12.24 11.49
N ARG A 129 13.46 -12.63 10.22
CA ARG A 129 13.63 -14.04 9.80
C ARG A 129 14.58 -14.27 8.64
N GLY A 130 14.91 -13.27 7.83
CA GLY A 130 15.54 -13.52 6.52
C GLY A 130 16.44 -12.43 5.95
N ALA A 131 16.62 -11.30 6.63
CA ALA A 131 17.45 -10.20 6.10
C ALA A 131 18.92 -10.63 5.83
N ALA A 132 19.54 -11.37 6.75
CA ALA A 132 20.92 -11.83 6.59
C ALA A 132 21.10 -12.94 5.53
N GLU A 133 20.02 -13.61 5.14
CA GLU A 133 20.04 -14.68 4.13
C GLU A 133 19.81 -14.14 2.72
N ALA A 134 19.06 -13.05 2.58
CA ALA A 134 18.75 -12.41 1.31
C ALA A 134 20.00 -11.90 0.57
N ASP A 135 21.01 -11.40 1.28
CA ASP A 135 22.27 -10.93 0.67
C ASP A 135 23.08 -12.07 0.02
N ARG A 136 22.79 -13.34 0.35
CA ARG A 136 23.43 -14.53 -0.22
C ARG A 136 22.48 -15.34 -1.11
N ALA A 137 21.33 -14.78 -1.44
CA ALA A 137 20.28 -15.48 -2.15
C ALA A 137 20.65 -15.72 -3.62
N ASP A 138 20.21 -16.86 -4.15
CA ASP A 138 20.37 -17.23 -5.55
C ASP A 138 19.20 -16.74 -6.43
N ALA A 139 19.29 -16.98 -7.74
CA ALA A 139 18.25 -16.59 -8.68
C ALA A 139 16.88 -17.27 -8.40
N ALA A 140 16.85 -18.45 -7.78
CA ALA A 140 15.60 -19.14 -7.46
C ALA A 140 14.86 -18.45 -6.31
N TYR A 141 15.59 -17.97 -5.31
CA TYR A 141 15.03 -17.12 -4.26
C TYR A 141 14.39 -15.86 -4.84
N TRP A 142 15.09 -15.11 -5.68
CA TRP A 142 14.57 -13.87 -6.26
C TRP A 142 13.31 -14.09 -7.11
N ARG A 143 13.27 -15.18 -7.89
CA ARG A 143 12.06 -15.57 -8.63
C ARG A 143 10.87 -15.82 -7.70
N ARG A 144 11.08 -16.56 -6.61
CA ARG A 144 10.03 -16.79 -5.60
C ARG A 144 9.57 -15.49 -4.95
N MET A 145 10.48 -14.58 -4.66
CA MET A 145 10.10 -13.29 -4.08
C MET A 145 9.28 -12.45 -5.06
N ALA A 146 9.61 -12.47 -6.36
CA ALA A 146 8.84 -11.80 -7.41
C ALA A 146 7.40 -12.35 -7.48
N GLU A 147 7.23 -13.68 -7.43
CA GLU A 147 5.90 -14.31 -7.35
C GLU A 147 5.07 -13.84 -6.14
N LEU A 148 5.74 -13.55 -5.02
CA LEU A 148 5.11 -13.05 -3.78
C LEU A 148 4.96 -11.53 -3.72
N ALA A 149 5.48 -10.78 -4.71
CA ALA A 149 5.46 -9.32 -4.70
C ALA A 149 4.04 -8.75 -4.56
N PRO A 150 3.00 -9.22 -5.28
CA PRO A 150 1.64 -8.69 -5.13
C PRO A 150 1.07 -8.80 -3.71
N SER A 151 1.51 -9.79 -2.93
CA SER A 151 1.08 -9.99 -1.53
C SER A 151 1.96 -9.25 -0.51
N SER A 152 3.12 -8.76 -0.95
CA SER A 152 4.11 -8.08 -0.12
C SER A 152 3.89 -6.56 -0.08
N PHE A 153 3.17 -6.02 -1.06
CA PHE A 153 2.94 -4.60 -1.26
C PHE A 153 1.45 -4.26 -1.21
N ASP A 154 1.16 -3.09 -0.66
CA ASP A 154 -0.08 -2.35 -0.85
C ASP A 154 -0.01 -1.61 -2.19
N LEU A 155 -1.07 -1.73 -2.99
CA LEU A 155 -1.17 -1.20 -4.36
C LEU A 155 -2.48 -0.43 -4.49
N SER A 156 -2.40 0.87 -4.80
CA SER A 156 -3.57 1.77 -4.84
C SER A 156 -3.54 2.67 -6.09
N ALA A 157 -4.71 2.99 -6.66
CA ALA A 157 -4.83 3.83 -7.86
C ALA A 157 -5.23 5.30 -7.55
N HIS A 158 -4.93 6.22 -8.47
CA HIS A 158 -5.17 7.68 -8.34
C HIS A 158 -6.65 8.05 -8.58
N ILE A 159 -7.47 7.14 -9.13
CA ILE A 159 -8.92 7.34 -9.04
C ILE A 159 -9.22 7.24 -7.55
N GLY A 160 -9.52 8.39 -6.93
CA GLY A 160 -9.70 8.56 -5.50
C GLY A 160 -10.67 7.54 -4.93
N VAL A 161 -10.15 6.36 -4.62
CA VAL A 161 -10.47 5.68 -3.40
C VAL A 161 -9.46 6.29 -2.44
N VAL A 162 -9.81 7.47 -1.92
CA VAL A 162 -9.51 7.71 -0.51
C VAL A 162 -9.94 6.39 0.13
N ASP A 163 -9.01 5.67 0.77
CA ASP A 163 -9.43 4.65 1.72
C ASP A 163 -10.25 5.47 2.71
N ASP A 164 -11.57 5.52 2.50
CA ASP A 164 -12.47 6.47 3.15
C ASP A 164 -12.51 6.01 4.60
N ILE A 165 -11.55 6.51 5.36
CA ILE A 165 -11.39 6.15 6.75
C ILE A 165 -12.47 6.93 7.47
N TYR A 166 -13.64 6.30 7.59
CA TYR A 166 -14.64 6.78 8.52
C TYR A 166 -14.12 6.55 9.94
N ASP A 167 -13.84 7.66 10.64
CA ASP A 167 -13.43 7.65 12.04
C ASP A 167 -14.41 8.49 12.86
N GLY A 168 -15.38 7.83 13.48
CA GLY A 168 -16.53 8.50 14.08
C GLY A 168 -17.38 7.59 14.94
N ALA A 169 -18.53 8.08 15.38
CA ALA A 169 -19.45 7.31 16.21
C ALA A 169 -20.24 6.30 15.36
N ALA A 170 -20.49 5.12 15.92
CA ALA A 170 -21.37 4.12 15.34
C ALA A 170 -22.08 3.32 16.44
N THR A 171 -23.11 2.58 16.04
CA THR A 171 -23.78 1.59 16.89
C THR A 171 -23.59 0.21 16.28
N LEU A 172 -22.96 -0.71 17.01
CA LEU A 172 -22.88 -2.12 16.65
C LEU A 172 -24.01 -2.90 17.32
N HIS A 173 -24.85 -3.54 16.53
CA HIS A 173 -25.85 -4.49 16.98
C HIS A 173 -25.34 -5.92 16.79
N ALA A 174 -25.15 -6.67 17.88
CA ALA A 174 -24.68 -8.05 17.81
C ALA A 174 -25.20 -8.87 19.00
N GLY A 175 -25.71 -10.08 18.72
CA GLY A 175 -26.20 -11.00 19.76
C GLY A 175 -27.25 -10.40 20.71
N GLY A 176 -28.10 -9.51 20.22
CA GLY A 176 -29.11 -8.81 21.02
C GLY A 176 -28.59 -7.60 21.82
N ALA A 177 -27.28 -7.35 21.83
CA ALA A 177 -26.68 -6.14 22.40
C ALA A 177 -26.58 -5.02 21.36
N ALA A 178 -26.69 -3.78 21.81
CA ALA A 178 -26.41 -2.57 21.04
C ALA A 178 -25.28 -1.79 21.73
N LEU A 179 -24.18 -1.56 21.02
CA LEU A 179 -22.97 -0.94 21.54
C LEU A 179 -22.69 0.36 20.78
N GLN A 180 -22.86 1.50 21.45
CA GLN A 180 -22.42 2.79 20.92
C GLN A 180 -20.92 2.95 21.17
N ALA A 181 -20.17 3.21 20.11
CA ALA A 181 -18.72 3.28 20.17
C ALA A 181 -18.16 4.21 19.10
N ARG A 182 -16.93 4.68 19.30
CA ARG A 182 -16.13 5.16 18.19
C ARG A 182 -15.71 3.96 17.34
N VAL A 183 -15.67 4.13 16.03
CA VAL A 183 -15.18 3.14 15.08
C VAL A 183 -14.17 3.78 14.15
N ARG A 184 -13.29 2.96 13.60
CA ARG A 184 -12.46 3.31 12.45
C ARG A 184 -12.69 2.26 11.38
N LEU A 185 -13.29 2.67 10.26
CA LEU A 185 -13.69 1.80 9.15
C LEU A 185 -13.02 2.27 7.88
N SER A 186 -12.69 1.35 6.98
CA SER A 186 -12.18 1.65 5.65
C SER A 186 -12.61 0.57 4.66
N GLY A 187 -12.34 0.72 3.37
CA GLY A 187 -12.84 -0.21 2.37
C GLY A 187 -12.32 0.04 0.97
N HIS A 188 -12.46 -0.97 0.13
CA HIS A 188 -11.97 -0.97 -1.25
C HIS A 188 -12.84 -1.88 -2.13
N VAL A 189 -12.80 -1.68 -3.45
CA VAL A 189 -13.36 -2.65 -4.39
C VAL A 189 -12.36 -3.79 -4.58
N ASP A 190 -12.76 -5.03 -4.26
CA ASP A 190 -11.93 -6.21 -4.51
C ASP A 190 -11.97 -6.56 -6.01
N PRO A 191 -10.80 -6.65 -6.69
CA PRO A 191 -10.74 -6.85 -8.13
C PRO A 191 -11.09 -8.28 -8.58
N ILE A 192 -11.11 -9.26 -7.65
CA ILE A 192 -11.43 -10.65 -7.95
C ILE A 192 -12.94 -10.83 -8.08
N ASP A 193 -13.72 -10.20 -7.19
CA ASP A 193 -15.19 -10.35 -7.17
C ASP A 193 -15.96 -9.09 -7.60
N GLY A 194 -15.28 -7.95 -7.76
CA GLY A 194 -15.86 -6.68 -8.18
C GLY A 194 -16.75 -6.02 -7.12
N ARG A 195 -16.69 -6.46 -5.86
CA ARG A 195 -17.53 -5.95 -4.77
C ARG A 195 -16.73 -5.02 -3.87
N TYR A 196 -17.42 -4.10 -3.19
CA TYR A 196 -16.81 -3.27 -2.17
C TYR A 196 -16.66 -4.07 -0.88
N HIS A 197 -15.44 -4.32 -0.41
CA HIS A 197 -15.13 -4.94 0.86
C HIS A 197 -14.71 -3.86 1.84
N TRP A 198 -15.31 -3.86 3.02
CA TRP A 198 -15.00 -2.89 4.07
C TRP A 198 -14.69 -3.61 5.37
N GLN A 199 -13.83 -3.02 6.18
CA GLN A 199 -13.43 -3.56 7.47
C GLN A 199 -13.11 -2.45 8.46
N GLY A 200 -12.98 -2.81 9.73
CA GLY A 200 -12.51 -1.85 10.71
C GLY A 200 -12.54 -2.34 12.14
N THR A 201 -12.32 -1.40 13.04
CA THR A 201 -12.27 -1.64 14.48
C THR A 201 -13.37 -0.86 15.17
N VAL A 202 -14.10 -1.54 16.07
CA VAL A 202 -15.03 -0.94 17.01
C VAL A 202 -14.34 -0.84 18.36
N PHE A 203 -14.17 0.38 18.86
CA PHE A 203 -13.49 0.67 20.12
C PHE A 203 -14.44 0.51 21.31
N ALA A 204 -15.00 -0.69 21.45
CA ALA A 204 -15.84 -1.09 22.57
C ALA A 204 -15.69 -2.58 22.85
N GLU A 205 -16.09 -2.98 24.04
CA GLU A 205 -16.07 -4.38 24.48
C GLU A 205 -17.43 -5.03 24.23
N LEU A 206 -17.40 -6.23 23.64
CA LEU A 206 -18.59 -7.08 23.51
C LEU A 206 -18.78 -7.88 24.79
N PRO A 207 -20.00 -7.94 25.36
CA PRO A 207 -20.28 -8.86 26.46
C PRO A 207 -19.94 -10.30 26.06
N GLU A 208 -19.32 -11.07 26.97
CA GLU A 208 -18.92 -12.46 26.72
C GLU A 208 -20.09 -13.37 26.26
N ALA A 209 -21.32 -13.02 26.64
CA ALA A 209 -22.54 -13.72 26.24
C ALA A 209 -22.83 -13.63 24.73
N VAL A 210 -22.27 -12.66 24.01
CA VAL A 210 -22.44 -12.54 22.57
C VAL A 210 -21.51 -13.52 21.87
N GLN A 211 -22.04 -14.64 21.40
CA GLN A 211 -21.25 -15.67 20.71
C GLN A 211 -21.38 -15.61 19.18
N SER A 212 -22.44 -14.97 18.67
CA SER A 212 -22.66 -14.86 17.22
C SER A 212 -21.59 -13.97 16.57
N PRO A 213 -20.99 -14.41 15.45
CA PRO A 213 -20.11 -13.56 14.66
C PRO A 213 -20.89 -12.59 13.77
N ALA A 214 -22.22 -12.70 13.65
CA ALA A 214 -23.01 -11.78 12.84
C ALA A 214 -23.37 -10.50 13.62
N GLY A 215 -23.34 -9.36 12.94
CA GLY A 215 -23.79 -8.09 13.47
C GLY A 215 -24.25 -7.12 12.38
N THR A 216 -24.80 -5.99 12.82
CA THR A 216 -25.17 -4.86 11.97
C THR A 216 -24.50 -3.63 12.53
N LEU A 217 -23.73 -2.93 11.70
CA LEU A 217 -23.08 -1.69 12.09
C LEU A 217 -23.86 -0.52 11.50
N THR A 218 -24.21 0.44 12.34
CA THR A 218 -24.96 1.63 11.95
C THR A 218 -24.16 2.90 12.24
N VAL A 219 -23.94 3.73 11.22
CA VAL A 219 -23.41 5.08 11.35
C VAL A 219 -24.51 6.02 10.92
N GLU A 220 -24.89 6.95 11.79
CA GLU A 220 -26.02 7.86 11.56
C GLU A 220 -27.30 7.10 11.14
N ASP A 221 -27.76 7.26 9.90
CA ASP A 221 -28.95 6.64 9.33
C ASP A 221 -28.64 5.44 8.40
N ARG A 222 -27.37 5.05 8.27
CA ARG A 222 -26.90 3.98 7.37
C ARG A 222 -26.49 2.75 8.15
N SER A 223 -26.99 1.60 7.71
CA SER A 223 -26.69 0.30 8.31
C SER A 223 -26.12 -0.66 7.29
N ALA A 224 -25.13 -1.44 7.71
CA ALA A 224 -24.56 -2.52 6.92
C ALA A 224 -24.40 -3.79 7.74
N GLU A 225 -24.68 -4.94 7.12
CA GLU A 225 -24.38 -6.24 7.73
C GLU A 225 -22.86 -6.45 7.80
N CYS A 226 -22.41 -6.97 8.93
CA CYS A 226 -21.01 -7.25 9.16
C CYS A 226 -20.80 -8.55 9.91
N ARG A 227 -19.58 -9.05 9.83
CA ARG A 227 -19.08 -10.14 10.63
C ARG A 227 -18.06 -9.63 11.62
N ILE A 228 -18.19 -10.00 12.88
CA ILE A 228 -17.16 -9.91 13.90
C ILE A 228 -16.10 -10.96 13.58
N THR A 229 -14.90 -10.50 13.23
CA THR A 229 -13.77 -11.34 12.81
C THR A 229 -12.84 -11.66 13.97
N GLU A 230 -12.69 -10.75 14.93
CA GLU A 230 -11.82 -10.91 16.08
C GLU A 230 -12.32 -10.10 17.28
N ARG A 231 -12.02 -10.58 18.50
CA ARG A 231 -12.02 -9.80 19.74
C ARG A 231 -10.59 -9.69 20.23
N THR A 232 -10.05 -8.48 20.27
CA THR A 232 -8.66 -8.27 20.65
C THR A 232 -8.47 -8.48 22.15
N GLN A 233 -7.22 -8.66 22.58
CA GLN A 233 -6.90 -8.78 24.01
C GLN A 233 -7.18 -7.50 24.80
N GLN A 234 -7.25 -6.35 24.11
CA GLN A 234 -7.66 -5.06 24.67
C GLN A 234 -9.18 -4.87 24.68
N GLY A 235 -9.94 -5.89 24.27
CA GLY A 235 -11.40 -5.89 24.28
C GLY A 235 -12.05 -5.27 23.04
N TRP A 236 -11.30 -4.72 22.09
CA TRP A 236 -11.85 -4.16 20.85
C TRP A 236 -12.32 -5.24 19.88
N ILE A 237 -13.13 -4.83 18.92
CA ILE A 237 -13.82 -5.75 18.03
C ILE A 237 -13.43 -5.43 16.59
N SER A 238 -12.88 -6.42 15.90
CA SER A 238 -12.65 -6.32 14.46
C SER A 238 -13.91 -6.75 13.71
N VAL A 239 -14.32 -5.96 12.73
CA VAL A 239 -15.49 -6.22 11.89
C VAL A 239 -15.14 -6.13 10.41
N ALA A 240 -15.85 -6.91 9.59
CA ALA A 240 -15.74 -6.85 8.13
C ALA A 240 -17.12 -7.04 7.48
N GLY A 241 -17.34 -6.41 6.33
CA GLY A 241 -18.56 -6.52 5.53
C GLY A 241 -18.28 -6.38 4.04
N VAL A 242 -19.28 -6.72 3.23
CA VAL A 242 -19.22 -6.68 1.76
C VAL A 242 -20.45 -5.95 1.23
N GLY A 243 -20.28 -5.13 0.21
CA GLY A 243 -21.30 -4.28 -0.39
C GLY A 243 -21.23 -2.85 0.15
N THR A 244 -22.38 -2.16 0.14
CA THR A 244 -22.49 -0.77 0.59
C THR A 244 -22.05 -0.65 2.06
N PRO A 245 -21.05 0.19 2.36
CA PRO A 245 -20.60 0.39 3.74
C PRO A 245 -21.63 1.21 4.54
N PRO A 246 -21.52 1.22 5.88
CA PRO A 246 -22.40 2.04 6.71
C PRO A 246 -22.00 3.52 6.72
N TYR A 247 -20.93 3.95 6.03
CA TYR A 247 -20.46 5.34 6.02
C TYR A 247 -20.62 5.98 4.63
N GLU A 248 -20.47 7.30 4.56
CA GLU A 248 -20.38 8.01 3.29
C GLU A 248 -19.13 7.60 2.54
N LEU A 249 -19.31 7.16 1.29
CA LEU A 249 -18.25 7.08 0.31
C LEU A 249 -18.16 8.45 -0.34
N ASP A 250 -16.97 9.06 -0.35
CA ASP A 250 -16.77 10.32 -1.05
C ASP A 250 -17.07 10.09 -2.54
N GLY A 251 -18.19 10.66 -2.98
CA GLY A 251 -18.73 10.40 -4.30
C GLY A 251 -17.82 10.95 -5.40
N VAL A 252 -17.10 10.07 -6.10
CA VAL A 252 -16.49 10.42 -7.38
C VAL A 252 -17.61 10.64 -8.40
N GLU A 253 -17.86 11.90 -8.74
CA GLU A 253 -18.68 12.28 -9.89
C GLU A 253 -18.01 11.71 -11.15
N ALA A 254 -18.51 10.57 -11.62
CA ALA A 254 -18.05 9.93 -12.84
C ALA A 254 -18.41 10.84 -14.02
N VAL A 255 -17.45 11.66 -14.47
CA VAL A 255 -17.54 12.34 -15.76
C VAL A 255 -17.45 11.26 -16.84
N VAL A 256 -18.60 10.79 -17.30
CA VAL A 256 -18.72 9.93 -18.47
C VAL A 256 -18.34 10.78 -19.68
N PRO A 257 -17.28 10.45 -20.45
CA PRO A 257 -17.03 11.13 -21.71
C PRO A 257 -18.19 10.80 -22.65
N LEU A 258 -18.95 11.82 -23.03
CA LEU A 258 -19.92 11.71 -24.12
C LEU A 258 -19.18 11.29 -25.40
N ARG A 259 -19.72 10.27 -26.07
CA ARG A 259 -19.24 9.74 -27.35
C ARG A 259 -19.30 10.77 -28.47
#